data_AF-A0A6A6DBK3-F1
#
_entry.id   AF-A0A6A6DBK3-F1
#
_cell.length_a   1.000
_cell.length_b   1.000
_cell.length_c   1.000
_cell.angle_alpha   90.00
_cell.angle_beta   90.00
_cell.angle_gamma   90.00
#
_symmetry.space_group_name_H-M   'P 1'
#
loop_
_entity.id
_entity.type
_entity.pdbx_description
1 polymer ?
#
loop_
_entity_poly.entity_id
_entity_poly.type
_entity_poly.pdbx_seq_one_letter_code
_entity_poly.pdbx_strand_id
1 'polypeptide(L)'
;MRPDDGLVQDYKILSVDKATGILTISAIRLDITRWDLSLIDRISIQDLNRKNGRLAYRQSLIQGYGVSSTDVQLTGWIKFDDDRDALKMTEPVFYLYLGEAMYWGELKVQYWGLLLENDPTRNGAFRRVGMGSLLDFEPLKTLERQDTAIA
;
A
#
# COMPACT_ATOMS: atom_id res chain seq x y z
N MET A 1 7.95 -5.66 27.18
CA MET A 1 6.62 -5.58 26.54
C MET A 1 5.90 -4.41 27.15
N ARG A 2 5.36 -3.48 26.35
CA ARG A 2 4.53 -2.38 26.86
C ARG A 2 3.06 -2.76 26.74
N PRO A 3 2.17 -2.27 27.63
CA PRO A 3 0.78 -2.72 27.75
C PRO A 3 -0.17 -2.21 26.65
N ASP A 4 0.35 -1.61 25.58
CA ASP A 4 -0.43 -0.91 24.55
C ASP A 4 -0.22 -1.53 23.15
N ASP A 5 0.08 -2.83 23.06
CA ASP A 5 0.08 -3.61 21.80
C ASP A 5 -1.34 -3.79 21.22
N GLY A 6 -2.22 -2.82 21.44
CA GLY A 6 -3.42 -2.64 20.65
C GLY A 6 -2.97 -2.30 19.24
N LEU A 7 -2.75 -3.34 18.42
CA LEU A 7 -2.76 -3.21 16.97
C LEU A 7 -3.98 -2.35 16.63
N VAL A 8 -3.75 -1.09 16.28
CA VAL A 8 -4.82 -0.21 15.84
C VAL A 8 -5.36 -0.87 14.58
N GLN A 9 -6.51 -1.52 14.69
CA GLN A 9 -7.15 -2.14 13.54
C GLN A 9 -7.64 -1.01 12.65
N ASP A 10 -6.86 -0.70 11.61
CA ASP A 10 -7.17 0.41 10.72
C ASP A 10 -8.17 0.08 9.63
N TYR A 11 -8.65 -1.16 9.62
CA TYR A 11 -9.75 -1.63 8.80
C TYR A 11 -10.77 -2.42 9.63
N LYS A 12 -12.02 -2.43 9.14
CA LYS A 12 -13.10 -3.25 9.67
C LYS A 12 -13.86 -3.91 8.54
N ILE A 13 -14.01 -5.23 8.58
CA ILE A 13 -14.92 -5.94 7.67
C ILE A 13 -16.36 -5.62 8.11
N LEU A 14 -17.15 -5.04 7.20
CA LEU A 14 -18.53 -4.65 7.45
C LEU A 14 -19.51 -5.73 6.99
N SER A 15 -19.27 -6.30 5.81
CA SER A 15 -20.11 -7.35 5.25
C SER A 15 -19.37 -8.21 4.25
N VAL A 16 -19.93 -9.39 4.00
CA VAL A 16 -19.51 -10.31 2.94
C VAL A 16 -20.75 -10.70 2.16
N ASP A 17 -20.77 -10.40 0.86
CA ASP A 17 -21.81 -10.93 -0.03
C ASP A 17 -21.52 -12.40 -0.30
N LYS A 18 -22.41 -13.28 0.19
CA LYS A 18 -22.25 -14.73 0.08
C LYS A 18 -22.41 -15.27 -1.34
N ALA A 19 -23.10 -14.55 -2.22
CA ALA A 19 -23.33 -14.97 -3.59
C ALA A 19 -22.14 -14.60 -4.48
N THR A 20 -21.56 -13.42 -4.27
CA THR A 20 -20.51 -12.87 -5.13
C THR A 20 -19.10 -12.96 -4.54
N GLY A 21 -18.99 -13.21 -3.24
CA GLY A 21 -17.72 -13.21 -2.49
C GLY A 21 -17.19 -11.81 -2.14
N ILE A 22 -17.90 -10.75 -2.51
CA ILE A 22 -17.46 -9.36 -2.32
C ILE A 22 -17.35 -9.03 -0.82
N LEU A 23 -16.24 -8.42 -0.44
CA LEU A 23 -15.99 -7.92 0.90
C LEU A 23 -16.20 -6.41 0.96
N THR A 24 -17.06 -5.94 1.86
CA THR A 24 -17.15 -4.51 2.18
C THR A 24 -16.31 -4.22 3.41
N ILE A 25 -15.31 -3.36 3.26
CA ILE A 25 -14.33 -3.02 4.29
C ILE A 25 -14.37 -1.51 4.53
N SER A 26 -14.48 -1.09 5.80
CA SER A 26 -14.24 0.31 6.20
C SER A 26 -12.77 0.48 6.50
N ALA A 27 -12.06 1.30 5.74
CA ALA A 27 -10.62 1.53 5.90
C ALA A 27 -10.21 2.91 5.36
N ILE A 28 -8.98 3.34 5.64
CA ILE A 28 -8.47 4.58 5.04
C ILE A 28 -8.14 4.29 3.57
N ARG A 29 -8.75 5.06 2.67
CA ARG A 29 -8.53 4.97 1.22
C ARG A 29 -7.89 6.25 0.71
N LEU A 30 -6.82 6.10 -0.06
CA LEU A 30 -6.08 7.21 -0.66
C LEU A 30 -6.13 7.12 -2.17
N ASP A 31 -6.37 8.25 -2.83
CA ASP A 31 -6.13 8.37 -4.26
C ASP A 31 -4.62 8.57 -4.49
N ILE A 32 -4.00 7.61 -5.17
CA ILE A 32 -2.56 7.61 -5.44
C ILE A 32 -2.25 7.89 -6.92
N THR A 33 -3.25 8.31 -7.69
CA THR A 33 -3.14 8.54 -9.14
C THR A 33 -2.09 9.59 -9.48
N ARG A 34 -1.80 10.53 -8.56
CA ARG A 34 -0.85 11.63 -8.76
C ARG A 34 0.52 11.39 -8.14
N TRP A 35 0.78 10.19 -7.62
CA TRP A 35 2.06 9.89 -7.00
C TRP A 35 3.11 9.58 -8.07
N ASP A 36 4.33 10.12 -7.95
CA ASP A 36 5.38 9.84 -8.94
C ASP A 36 5.93 8.44 -8.72
N LEU A 37 5.72 7.55 -9.67
CA LEU A 37 6.21 6.19 -9.58
C LEU A 37 7.55 6.07 -10.31
N SER A 38 8.52 5.47 -9.64
CA SER A 38 9.84 5.20 -10.24
C SER A 38 10.10 3.70 -10.23
N LEU A 39 10.63 3.17 -11.33
CA LEU A 39 11.01 1.75 -11.35
C LEU A 39 12.10 1.52 -10.30
N ILE A 40 11.91 0.51 -9.46
CA ILE A 40 12.95 0.06 -8.54
C ILE A 40 13.61 -1.19 -9.14
N ASP A 41 14.91 -1.07 -9.40
CA ASP A 41 15.73 -2.24 -9.75
C ASP A 41 15.81 -3.21 -8.57
N ARG A 42 15.89 -4.51 -8.89
CA ARG A 42 16.09 -5.56 -7.89
C ARG A 42 17.40 -5.31 -7.15
N ILE A 43 17.29 -5.02 -5.87
CA ILE A 43 18.45 -4.87 -4.99
C ILE A 43 19.06 -6.26 -4.78
N SER A 44 20.38 -6.38 -4.97
CA SER A 44 21.09 -7.64 -4.73
C SER A 44 21.26 -7.89 -3.23
N ILE A 45 21.44 -9.14 -2.82
CA ILE A 45 21.72 -9.48 -1.40
C ILE A 45 22.98 -8.74 -0.89
N GLN A 46 23.91 -8.37 -1.78
CA GLN A 46 25.14 -7.65 -1.43
C GLN A 46 24.89 -6.18 -1.07
N ASP A 47 23.83 -5.58 -1.62
CA ASP A 47 23.44 -4.19 -1.32
C ASP A 47 22.77 -4.05 0.05
N LEU A 48 22.17 -5.13 0.58
CA LEU A 48 21.66 -5.21 1.95
C LEU A 48 22.79 -5.09 2.99
N ASN A 49 23.99 -5.57 2.65
CA ASN A 49 25.13 -5.69 3.55
C ASN A 49 26.08 -4.47 3.51
N ARG A 50 25.92 -3.56 2.55
CA ARG A 50 26.71 -2.32 2.43
C ARG A 50 25.88 -1.11 2.85
N LYS A 51 26.53 0.04 3.12
CA LYS A 51 26.02 1.32 3.64
C LYS A 51 24.76 1.93 2.95
N ASN A 52 24.12 1.22 2.03
CA ASN A 52 22.83 1.55 1.42
C ASN A 52 21.64 0.94 2.20
N GLY A 53 21.82 0.57 3.48
CA GLY A 53 20.76 0.07 4.36
C GLY A 53 19.51 0.97 4.46
N ARG A 54 19.63 2.27 4.11
CA ARG A 54 18.48 3.18 3.94
C ARG A 54 17.55 2.81 2.78
N LEU A 55 18.07 2.13 1.76
CA LEU A 55 17.32 1.58 0.61
C LEU A 55 16.90 0.12 0.86
N ALA A 56 17.48 -0.56 1.86
CA ALA A 56 17.26 -1.98 2.20
C ALA A 56 15.95 -2.25 2.98
N TYR A 57 15.13 -1.23 3.23
CA TYR A 57 13.75 -1.39 3.73
C TYR A 57 12.81 -2.02 2.68
N ARG A 58 13.33 -2.25 1.47
CA ARG A 58 12.66 -2.92 0.34
C ARG A 58 12.82 -4.42 0.52
N GLN A 59 11.71 -5.16 0.44
CA GLN A 59 11.74 -6.61 0.40
C GLN A 59 12.68 -7.04 -0.72
N SER A 60 13.82 -7.64 -0.36
CA SER A 60 14.80 -8.10 -1.34
C SER A 60 14.07 -9.04 -2.30
N LEU A 61 14.33 -8.92 -3.61
CA LEU A 61 13.82 -9.80 -4.67
C LEU A 61 12.45 -9.46 -5.30
N ILE A 62 11.72 -8.44 -4.85
CA ILE A 62 10.48 -8.01 -5.53
C ILE A 62 10.79 -6.91 -6.56
N GLN A 63 10.45 -7.17 -7.82
CA GLN A 63 10.37 -6.12 -8.85
C GLN A 63 9.07 -5.35 -8.68
N GLY A 64 9.15 -4.03 -8.60
CA GLY A 64 8.03 -3.15 -8.34
C GLY A 64 8.41 -1.68 -8.53
N TYR A 65 7.61 -0.79 -7.98
CA TYR A 65 7.77 0.65 -8.15
C TYR A 65 7.97 1.34 -6.81
N GLY A 66 8.90 2.28 -6.78
CA GLY A 66 9.07 3.24 -5.70
C GLY A 66 7.99 4.28 -5.83
N VAL A 67 7.27 4.51 -4.74
CA VAL A 67 6.19 5.50 -4.72
C VAL A 67 6.76 6.85 -4.36
N SER A 68 6.28 7.93 -5.01
CA SER A 68 6.60 9.31 -4.68
C SER A 68 5.40 10.24 -4.39
N SER A 69 5.44 11.09 -3.37
CA SER A 69 4.59 12.26 -3.19
C SER A 69 5.45 13.50 -3.46
N THR A 70 4.91 14.47 -4.21
CA THR A 70 5.62 15.69 -4.62
C THR A 70 6.11 16.55 -3.46
N ASP A 71 5.55 16.37 -2.25
CA ASP A 71 5.82 17.23 -1.08
C ASP A 71 6.63 16.54 0.04
N VAL A 72 6.92 15.25 -0.09
CA VAL A 72 7.62 14.46 0.94
C VAL A 72 8.56 13.47 0.24
N GLN A 73 9.84 13.44 0.60
CA GLN A 73 10.80 12.44 0.11
C GLN A 73 10.34 11.03 0.48
N LEU A 74 10.42 10.08 -0.45
CA LEU A 74 9.57 8.90 -0.33
C LEU A 74 10.18 7.61 0.14
N THR A 75 9.25 6.89 0.72
CA THR A 75 9.44 5.92 1.73
C THR A 75 8.55 4.71 1.45
N GLY A 76 8.20 4.42 0.19
CA GLY A 76 7.27 3.32 -0.11
C GLY A 76 7.63 2.51 -1.35
N TRP A 77 6.98 1.37 -1.48
CA TRP A 77 7.00 0.53 -2.68
C TRP A 77 5.61 -0.02 -2.98
N ILE A 78 5.33 -0.24 -4.24
CA ILE A 78 4.13 -0.94 -4.70
C ILE A 78 4.47 -1.98 -5.76
N LYS A 79 3.60 -2.97 -5.90
CA LYS A 79 3.68 -4.02 -6.90
C LYS A 79 2.27 -4.31 -7.43
N PHE A 80 2.13 -4.34 -8.74
CA PHE A 80 0.90 -4.78 -9.39
C PHE A 80 0.85 -6.31 -9.47
N ASP A 81 -0.35 -6.87 -9.37
CA ASP A 81 -0.58 -8.32 -9.39
C ASP A 81 -0.50 -8.87 -10.83
N ASP A 82 -0.92 -8.08 -11.81
CA ASP A 82 -0.65 -8.31 -13.21
C ASP A 82 0.59 -7.52 -13.63
N ASP A 83 1.37 -8.04 -14.58
CA ASP A 83 2.64 -7.46 -15.05
C ASP A 83 2.48 -6.09 -15.76
N ARG A 84 1.43 -5.33 -15.44
CA ARG A 84 1.15 -4.00 -15.96
C ARG A 84 2.23 -3.02 -15.52
N ASP A 85 2.51 -2.09 -16.44
CA ASP A 85 3.44 -1.01 -16.17
C ASP A 85 2.73 0.13 -15.44
N ALA A 86 3.17 0.42 -14.22
CA ALA A 86 2.61 1.51 -13.43
C ALA A 86 2.79 2.89 -14.09
N LEU A 87 3.77 3.05 -14.98
CA LEU A 87 3.98 4.28 -15.76
C LEU A 87 2.90 4.51 -16.83
N LYS A 88 2.10 3.49 -17.12
CA LYS A 88 1.05 3.52 -18.15
C LYS A 88 -0.36 3.46 -17.56
N MET A 89 -0.51 3.70 -16.25
CA MET A 89 -1.81 3.71 -15.59
C MET A 89 -2.73 4.75 -16.25
N THR A 90 -3.78 4.27 -16.92
CA THR A 90 -4.82 5.10 -17.54
C THR A 90 -6.05 5.25 -16.65
N GLU A 91 -6.16 4.41 -15.62
CA GLU A 91 -7.26 4.40 -14.66
C GLU A 91 -6.77 4.91 -13.29
N PRO A 92 -7.64 5.57 -12.50
CA PRO A 92 -7.32 5.95 -11.14
C PRO A 92 -7.02 4.72 -10.28
N VAL A 93 -5.94 4.78 -9.51
CA VAL A 93 -5.55 3.73 -8.56
C VAL A 93 -5.68 4.27 -7.14
N PHE A 94 -6.28 3.47 -6.27
CA PHE A 94 -6.47 3.78 -4.87
C PHE A 94 -5.63 2.85 -4.01
N TYR A 95 -5.05 3.39 -2.93
CA TYR A 95 -4.40 2.62 -1.89
C TYR A 95 -5.36 2.43 -0.73
N LEU A 96 -5.65 1.17 -0.38
CA LEU A 96 -6.45 0.80 0.78
C LEU A 96 -5.53 0.35 1.91
N TYR A 97 -5.47 1.14 2.98
CA TYR A 97 -4.63 0.87 4.13
C TYR A 97 -5.24 -0.23 5.02
N LEU A 98 -4.46 -1.25 5.36
CA LEU A 98 -4.91 -2.42 6.13
C LEU A 98 -4.14 -2.65 7.43
N GLY A 99 -2.96 -2.07 7.63
CA GLY A 99 -2.28 -2.20 8.91
C GLY A 99 -0.82 -1.82 8.88
N GLU A 100 -0.25 -1.66 10.07
CA GLU A 100 1.09 -1.12 10.26
C GLU A 100 2.02 -2.07 11.01
N ALA A 101 3.32 -1.89 10.80
CA ALA A 101 4.37 -2.57 11.53
C ALA A 101 5.48 -1.57 11.92
N MET A 102 6.03 -1.72 13.12
CA MET A 102 7.18 -0.93 13.57
C MET A 102 8.48 -1.68 13.29
N TYR A 103 9.43 -1.01 12.62
CA TYR A 103 10.76 -1.56 12.39
C TYR A 103 11.76 -1.18 13.49
N TRP A 104 12.61 -2.13 13.90
CA TRP A 104 13.50 -2.00 15.06
C TRP A 104 14.83 -1.27 14.79
N GLY A 105 15.16 -0.97 13.53
CA GLY A 105 16.42 -0.29 13.16
C GLY A 105 16.37 1.21 13.43
N GLU A 106 15.84 1.99 12.48
CA GLU A 106 15.30 3.33 12.74
C GLU A 106 13.80 3.15 13.04
N LEU A 107 13.29 3.72 14.16
CA LEU A 107 11.88 3.67 14.53
C LEU A 107 11.04 4.37 13.45
N LYS A 108 10.56 3.58 12.50
CA LYS A 108 9.71 4.00 11.39
C LYS A 108 8.48 3.12 11.36
N VAL A 109 7.34 3.74 11.08
CA VAL A 109 6.07 3.03 10.92
C VAL A 109 5.91 2.67 9.47
N GLN A 110 5.74 1.38 9.21
CA GLN A 110 5.50 0.84 7.88
C GLN A 110 4.02 0.48 7.73
N TYR A 111 3.33 1.20 6.86
CA TYR A 111 1.94 0.97 6.52
C TYR A 111 1.86 -0.01 5.34
N TRP A 112 0.93 -0.97 5.40
CA TRP A 112 0.68 -1.99 4.38
C TRP A 112 -0.73 -1.86 3.83
N GLY A 113 -0.90 -2.12 2.55
CA GLY A 113 -2.18 -1.92 1.89
C GLY A 113 -2.31 -2.58 0.52
N LEU A 114 -3.52 -2.53 0.00
CA LEU A 114 -3.88 -3.03 -1.32
C LEU A 114 -3.96 -1.89 -2.32
N LEU A 115 -3.67 -2.20 -3.57
CA LEU A 115 -3.97 -1.32 -4.70
C LEU A 115 -5.29 -1.74 -5.32
N LEU A 116 -6.15 -0.76 -5.56
CA LEU A 116 -7.51 -0.94 -6.02
C LEU A 116 -7.77 -0.09 -7.27
N GLU A 117 -8.52 -0.65 -8.21
CA GLU A 117 -9.11 0.07 -9.33
C GLU A 117 -10.62 -0.14 -9.32
N ASN A 118 -11.38 0.73 -9.98
CA ASN A 118 -12.81 0.50 -10.17
C ASN A 118 -13.02 -0.83 -10.93
N ASP A 119 -13.95 -1.66 -10.46
CA ASP A 119 -14.34 -2.86 -11.18
C ASP A 119 -15.26 -2.48 -12.34
N PRO A 120 -14.86 -2.68 -13.62
CA PRO A 120 -15.70 -2.34 -14.76
C PRO A 120 -16.95 -3.23 -14.86
N THR A 121 -16.97 -4.37 -14.17
CA THR A 121 -18.07 -5.34 -14.22
C THR A 121 -19.09 -5.16 -13.10
N ARG A 122 -18.76 -4.37 -12.05
CA ARG A 122 -19.57 -4.22 -10.85
C ARG A 122 -19.62 -2.76 -10.39
N ASN A 123 -20.82 -2.17 -10.43
CA ASN A 123 -21.01 -0.78 -10.04
C ASN A 123 -20.67 -0.55 -8.55
N GLY A 124 -19.80 0.44 -8.28
CA GLY A 124 -19.40 0.82 -6.92
C GLY A 124 -18.45 -0.15 -6.22
N ALA A 125 -17.96 -1.18 -6.93
CA ALA A 125 -16.97 -2.11 -6.41
C ALA A 125 -15.57 -1.81 -6.96
N PHE A 126 -14.57 -2.28 -6.24
CA PHE A 126 -13.17 -2.15 -6.60
C PHE A 126 -12.56 -3.54 -6.80
N ARG A 127 -11.74 -3.70 -7.83
CA ARG A 127 -10.91 -4.90 -7.99
C ARG A 127 -9.54 -4.65 -7.38
N ARG A 128 -8.97 -5.66 -6.72
CA ARG A 128 -7.55 -5.63 -6.33
C ARG A 128 -6.66 -5.74 -7.57
N VAL A 129 -5.68 -4.86 -7.68
CA VAL A 129 -4.69 -4.86 -8.77
C VAL A 129 -3.25 -4.91 -8.29
N GLY A 130 -3.02 -4.96 -6.98
CA GLY A 130 -1.69 -5.00 -6.41
C GLY A 130 -1.67 -4.79 -4.92
N MET A 131 -0.47 -4.58 -4.40
CA MET A 131 -0.22 -4.28 -3.00
C MET A 131 1.03 -3.45 -2.83
N GLY A 132 1.20 -2.87 -1.65
CA GLY A 132 2.43 -2.16 -1.35
C GLY A 132 2.53 -1.75 0.09
N SER A 133 3.52 -0.89 0.32
CA SER A 133 3.83 -0.36 1.61
C SER A 133 4.35 1.08 1.52
N LEU A 134 4.03 1.87 2.53
CA LEU A 134 4.45 3.26 2.70
C LEU A 134 5.13 3.39 4.07
N LEU A 135 6.20 4.18 4.22
CA LEU A 135 6.83 4.47 5.53
C LEU A 135 6.57 5.92 5.94
N ASP A 136 6.34 6.11 7.23
CA ASP A 136 6.20 7.42 7.90
C ASP A 136 5.23 8.38 7.18
N PHE A 137 4.16 7.83 6.61
CA PHE A 137 3.20 8.58 5.82
C PHE A 137 2.21 9.33 6.73
N GLU A 138 2.58 10.56 7.11
CA GLU A 138 1.80 11.47 7.96
C GLU A 138 0.33 11.63 7.54
N PRO A 139 -0.04 11.78 6.24
CA PRO A 139 -1.43 12.05 5.87
C PRO A 139 -2.41 10.92 6.25
N LEU A 140 -1.94 9.67 6.40
CA LEU A 140 -2.79 8.56 6.86
C LEU A 140 -3.42 8.84 8.23
N LYS A 141 -2.74 9.59 9.11
CA LYS A 141 -3.22 9.91 10.46
C LYS A 141 -4.38 10.92 10.46
N THR A 142 -4.55 11.65 9.37
CA THR A 142 -5.52 12.75 9.25
C THR A 142 -6.69 12.44 8.32
N LEU A 143 -6.63 11.31 7.60
CA LEU A 143 -7.64 10.94 6.62
C LEU A 143 -8.79 10.14 7.25
N GLU A 144 -10.00 10.37 6.75
CA GLU A 144 -11.19 9.66 7.19
C GLU A 144 -11.28 8.26 6.57
N ARG A 145 -11.89 7.32 7.32
CA ARG A 145 -12.20 5.97 6.82
C ARG A 145 -13.35 6.03 5.83
N GLN A 146 -13.28 5.18 4.81
CA GLN A 146 -14.28 5.06 3.76
C GLN A 146 -14.66 3.59 3.59
N ASP A 147 -15.96 3.33 3.41
CA ASP A 147 -16.48 2.01 3.12
C ASP A 147 -16.18 1.67 1.65
N THR A 148 -15.48 0.56 1.45
CA THR A 148 -14.94 0.13 0.16
C THR A 148 -15.35 -1.32 -0.09
N ALA A 149 -16.11 -1.57 -1.16
CA ALA A 149 -16.42 -2.91 -1.62
C ALA A 149 -15.30 -3.44 -2.53
N ILE A 150 -14.71 -4.59 -2.18
CA ILE A 150 -13.63 -5.23 -2.92
C ILE A 150 -14.15 -6.52 -3.54
N ALA A 151 -14.04 -6.62 -4.86
CA ALA A 151 -14.49 -7.72 -5.72
C ALA A 151 -13.35 -8.68 -6.08
#